data_AF-A0A1U7ZBI2-F1
#
_entry.id   AF-A0A1U7ZBI2-F1
#
_cell.length_a   1.000
_cell.length_b   1.000
_cell.length_c   1.000
_cell.angle_alpha   90.00
_cell.angle_beta   90.00
_cell.angle_gamma   90.00
#
_symmetry.space_group_name_H-M   'P 1'
#
loop_
_entity.id
_entity.type
_entity.pdbx_description
1 polymer ?
#
loop_
_entity_poly.entity_id
_entity_poly.type
_entity_poly.pdbx_seq_one_letter_code
_entity_poly.pdbx_strand_id
1 'polypeptide(L)'
;MVLCHQVRWMAACAVNEDFFPNTNSIVFTVRPNGIGMSSRHRPEFQMTRNMIVSTGRKEQLSLRRHGLQRVDRELSRGNFKTALSIVKQLQEKPGGLCGFGAAKLQVPRSVNTLDELKLIGPDILPLLPLVDPLLELVDRSLKIATLESISFNELESSILDTDSLCEEKHLMCMQHEAGHFLIAYLLGILPRGYAVPSIEAFWKDKFIVGKVEFVGFEFLKEVNRGNFSSKNLNRFSCITLAGLVSEYLVFGFSEGSYSDIEKLNRIFKCLGFTENEADSQVKWALLNTVILLHRHREARSKLAEAMGLGKSVGFCINTIENSINGGCI
;
A
#
# COMPACT_ATOMS: atom_id res chain seq x y z
N MET A 1 -15.92 18.65 -13.74
CA MET A 1 -16.43 17.35 -13.25
C MET A 1 -15.66 16.83 -12.03
N VAL A 2 -14.31 16.82 -12.04
CA VAL A 2 -13.43 16.39 -10.94
C VAL A 2 -13.73 17.10 -9.60
N LEU A 3 -13.90 18.43 -9.60
CA LEU A 3 -14.22 19.19 -8.39
C LEU A 3 -15.55 18.74 -7.74
N CYS A 4 -16.58 18.44 -8.53
CA CYS A 4 -17.90 18.04 -8.04
C CYS A 4 -17.89 16.64 -7.39
N HIS A 5 -17.11 15.71 -7.95
CA HIS A 5 -16.90 14.40 -7.34
C HIS A 5 -16.12 14.52 -6.03
N GLN A 6 -15.08 15.35 -5.97
CA GLN A 6 -14.22 15.48 -4.82
C GLN A 6 -14.91 16.16 -3.63
N VAL A 7 -15.76 17.17 -3.87
CA VAL A 7 -16.57 17.81 -2.83
C VAL A 7 -17.64 16.87 -2.25
N ARG A 8 -18.31 16.05 -3.07
CA ARG A 8 -19.24 15.02 -2.56
C ARG A 8 -18.53 13.90 -1.81
N TRP A 9 -17.30 13.55 -2.22
CA TRP A 9 -16.45 12.60 -1.52
C TRP A 9 -16.05 13.09 -0.12
N MET A 10 -15.79 14.39 0.06
CA MET A 10 -15.60 15.00 1.39
C MET A 10 -16.83 14.85 2.29
N ALA A 11 -18.03 15.08 1.74
CA ALA A 11 -19.27 14.98 2.50
C ALA A 11 -19.56 13.54 2.97
N ALA A 12 -19.21 12.52 2.17
CA ALA A 12 -19.40 11.13 2.55
C ALA A 12 -18.36 10.63 3.58
N CYS A 13 -17.11 11.08 3.49
CA CYS A 13 -16.06 10.73 4.46
C CYS A 13 -16.34 11.30 5.87
N ALA A 14 -17.07 12.40 5.98
CA ALA A 14 -17.43 13.01 7.26
C ALA A 14 -18.54 12.25 8.02
N VAL A 15 -19.24 11.30 7.37
CA VAL A 15 -20.46 10.67 7.90
C VAL A 15 -20.24 9.21 8.34
N ASN A 16 -19.22 8.52 7.82
CA ASN A 16 -18.99 7.08 8.06
C ASN A 16 -17.75 6.81 8.93
N GLU A 17 -17.80 7.13 10.22
CA GLU A 17 -16.82 6.63 11.20
C GLU A 17 -17.28 5.41 12.01
N ASP A 18 -18.51 4.93 11.86
CA ASP A 18 -18.97 3.77 12.61
C ASP A 18 -19.83 2.80 11.79
N PHE A 19 -19.63 1.51 12.12
CA PHE A 19 -20.60 0.40 12.12
C PHE A 19 -20.50 -0.73 11.06
N PHE A 20 -20.62 -1.97 11.62
CA PHE A 20 -21.16 -3.24 11.09
C PHE A 20 -20.18 -4.39 10.72
N PRO A 21 -20.62 -5.67 10.90
CA PRO A 21 -19.96 -6.63 11.80
C PRO A 21 -19.39 -7.88 11.09
N ASN A 22 -18.66 -8.66 11.89
CA ASN A 22 -18.14 -9.99 11.56
C ASN A 22 -19.16 -10.90 10.87
N THR A 23 -18.78 -11.50 9.74
CA THR A 23 -19.45 -12.70 9.20
C THR A 23 -18.45 -13.79 8.85
N ASN A 24 -18.85 -15.00 9.22
CA ASN A 24 -18.06 -16.22 9.34
C ASN A 24 -17.61 -16.81 7.99
N SER A 25 -16.44 -17.45 8.03
CA SER A 25 -15.86 -18.25 6.95
C SER A 25 -16.61 -19.58 6.75
N ILE A 26 -16.95 -19.91 5.49
CA ILE A 26 -17.37 -21.27 5.08
C ILE A 26 -16.12 -22.00 4.55
N VAL A 27 -15.81 -23.15 5.15
CA VAL A 27 -14.70 -24.04 4.76
C VAL A 27 -15.26 -25.19 3.92
N PHE A 28 -14.75 -25.35 2.69
CA PHE A 28 -14.94 -26.58 1.91
C PHE A 28 -13.70 -27.46 2.01
N THR A 29 -13.84 -28.66 2.58
CA THR A 29 -12.83 -29.73 2.56
C THR A 29 -13.09 -30.70 1.42
N VAL A 30 -12.08 -30.93 0.57
CA VAL A 30 -12.08 -32.05 -0.40
C VAL A 30 -10.96 -33.03 -0.02
N ARG A 31 -11.33 -34.30 0.19
CA ARG A 31 -10.40 -35.43 0.36
C ARG A 31 -10.09 -36.06 -1.01
N PRO A 32 -8.91 -36.69 -1.20
CA PRO A 32 -8.77 -37.76 -2.16
C PRO A 32 -8.40 -39.10 -1.49
N ASN A 33 -9.06 -40.17 -1.94
CA ASN A 33 -8.77 -41.58 -1.65
C ASN A 33 -7.63 -42.13 -2.54
N GLY A 34 -6.99 -43.21 -2.09
CA GLY A 34 -5.88 -43.94 -2.76
C GLY A 34 -6.23 -44.59 -4.11
N ILE A 35 -5.38 -45.36 -4.80
CA ILE A 35 -4.51 -46.50 -4.43
C ILE A 35 -3.56 -46.76 -5.62
N GLY A 36 -2.38 -47.40 -5.44
CA GLY A 36 -1.76 -48.22 -6.50
C GLY A 36 -0.23 -48.36 -6.47
N MET A 37 0.28 -49.59 -6.52
CA MET A 37 1.66 -50.01 -6.19
C MET A 37 2.62 -50.23 -7.39
N SER A 38 3.91 -50.40 -7.04
CA SER A 38 4.99 -51.15 -7.74
C SER A 38 5.66 -50.43 -8.93
N SER A 39 6.98 -50.45 -9.17
CA SER A 39 8.01 -51.45 -8.89
C SER A 39 9.42 -50.80 -8.83
N ARG A 40 10.39 -51.56 -8.30
CA ARG A 40 11.78 -51.15 -8.08
C ARG A 40 12.57 -51.03 -9.37
N HIS A 41 13.18 -49.86 -9.59
CA HIS A 41 14.46 -49.72 -10.27
C HIS A 41 15.28 -48.70 -9.47
N ARG A 42 16.51 -49.08 -9.09
CA ARG A 42 17.46 -48.22 -8.36
C ARG A 42 18.53 -47.77 -9.37
N PRO A 43 18.45 -46.56 -9.94
CA PRO A 43 19.62 -45.91 -10.51
C PRO A 43 20.34 -45.18 -9.38
N GLU A 44 21.66 -45.36 -9.27
CA GLU A 44 22.51 -44.45 -8.51
C GLU A 44 22.42 -43.06 -9.15
N PHE A 45 21.58 -42.20 -8.58
CA PHE A 45 21.45 -40.81 -9.00
C PHE A 45 22.60 -40.00 -8.42
N GLN A 46 23.54 -39.59 -9.28
CA GLN A 46 24.38 -38.43 -9.01
C GLN A 46 23.47 -37.21 -8.85
N MET A 47 23.32 -36.76 -7.61
CA MET A 47 22.50 -35.61 -7.25
C MET A 47 23.15 -34.35 -7.80
N THR A 48 22.73 -33.90 -8.97
CA THR A 48 23.27 -32.71 -9.62
C THR A 48 22.93 -31.45 -8.82
N ARG A 49 23.89 -30.54 -8.75
CA ARG A 49 23.84 -29.26 -8.02
C ARG A 49 22.55 -28.46 -8.26
N ASN A 50 21.99 -28.54 -9.47
CA ASN A 50 20.73 -27.87 -9.85
C ASN A 50 19.51 -28.44 -9.12
N MET A 51 19.47 -29.75 -8.87
CA MET A 51 18.37 -30.40 -8.17
C MET A 51 18.37 -30.02 -6.67
N ILE A 52 19.57 -29.95 -6.05
CA ILE A 52 19.76 -29.49 -4.66
C ILE A 52 19.32 -28.02 -4.51
N VAL A 53 19.73 -27.14 -5.43
CA VAL A 53 19.31 -25.73 -5.44
C VAL A 53 17.80 -25.59 -5.63
N SER A 54 17.19 -26.37 -6.52
CA SER A 54 15.73 -26.36 -6.73
C SER A 54 14.94 -26.86 -5.51
N THR A 55 15.50 -27.84 -4.77
CA THR A 55 14.88 -28.40 -3.56
C THR A 55 14.97 -27.40 -2.41
N GLY A 56 16.14 -26.78 -2.21
CA GLY A 56 16.31 -25.72 -1.21
C GLY A 56 15.43 -24.50 -1.45
N ARG A 57 15.27 -24.07 -2.72
CA ARG A 57 14.36 -22.95 -3.06
C ARG A 57 12.89 -23.29 -2.79
N LYS A 58 12.45 -24.51 -3.11
CA LYS A 58 11.08 -24.98 -2.80
C LYS A 58 10.81 -25.03 -1.30
N GLU A 59 11.79 -25.49 -0.52
CA GLU A 59 11.70 -25.56 0.94
C GLU A 59 11.63 -24.16 1.56
N GLN A 60 12.46 -23.22 1.12
CA GLN A 60 12.42 -21.81 1.56
C GLN A 60 11.07 -21.14 1.25
N LEU A 61 10.54 -21.33 0.03
CA LEU A 61 9.23 -20.81 -0.35
C LEU A 61 8.10 -21.42 0.50
N SER A 62 8.22 -22.70 0.86
CA SER A 62 7.29 -23.36 1.78
C SER A 62 7.36 -22.74 3.18
N LEU A 63 8.56 -22.49 3.71
CA LEU A 63 8.75 -21.87 5.03
C LEU A 63 8.16 -20.46 5.09
N ARG A 64 8.40 -19.63 4.06
CA ARG A 64 7.82 -18.29 3.97
C ARG A 64 6.31 -18.35 3.94
N ARG A 65 5.72 -19.24 3.14
CA ARG A 65 4.26 -19.43 3.06
C ARG A 65 3.66 -19.82 4.41
N HIS A 66 4.23 -20.80 5.11
CA HIS A 66 3.75 -21.21 6.44
C HIS A 66 3.90 -20.09 7.47
N GLY A 67 4.99 -19.33 7.41
CA GLY A 67 5.19 -18.15 8.25
C GLY A 67 4.11 -17.09 8.03
N LEU A 68 3.79 -16.77 6.77
CA LEU A 68 2.78 -15.77 6.42
C LEU A 68 1.35 -16.24 6.77
N GLN A 69 1.05 -17.54 6.68
CA GLN A 69 -0.20 -18.08 7.22
C GLN A 69 -0.32 -17.91 8.74
N ARG A 70 0.80 -17.97 9.48
CA ARG A 70 0.80 -17.66 10.92
C ARG A 70 0.58 -16.17 11.15
N VAL A 71 1.17 -15.30 10.33
CA VAL A 71 0.92 -13.86 10.38
C VAL A 71 -0.57 -13.58 10.22
N ASP A 72 -1.22 -14.15 9.20
CA ASP A 72 -2.67 -13.99 8.97
C ASP A 72 -3.51 -14.43 10.19
N ARG A 73 -3.17 -15.56 10.81
CA ARG A 73 -3.87 -16.04 12.02
C ARG A 73 -3.70 -15.11 13.22
N GLU A 74 -2.54 -14.51 13.39
CA GLU A 74 -2.31 -13.58 14.50
C GLU A 74 -2.98 -12.22 14.22
N LEU A 75 -2.98 -11.75 12.98
CA LEU A 75 -3.70 -10.54 12.59
C LEU A 75 -5.21 -10.68 12.79
N SER A 76 -5.82 -11.81 12.39
CA SER A 76 -7.26 -12.04 12.58
C SER A 76 -7.69 -12.15 14.05
N ARG A 77 -6.75 -12.49 14.94
CA ARG A 77 -6.95 -12.52 16.40
C ARG A 77 -6.68 -11.17 17.07
N GLY A 78 -6.22 -10.15 16.34
CA GLY A 78 -5.79 -8.87 16.92
C GLY A 78 -4.42 -8.93 17.61
N ASN A 79 -3.66 -10.01 17.46
CA ASN A 79 -2.34 -10.21 18.06
C ASN A 79 -1.23 -9.52 17.25
N PHE A 80 -1.34 -8.21 17.05
CA PHE A 80 -0.48 -7.44 16.14
C PHE A 80 1.01 -7.48 16.49
N LYS A 81 1.36 -7.50 17.78
CA LYS A 81 2.76 -7.61 18.25
C LYS A 81 3.37 -8.96 17.85
N THR A 82 2.62 -10.05 18.00
CA THR A 82 3.05 -11.40 17.61
C THR A 82 3.18 -11.51 16.09
N ALA A 83 2.21 -10.99 15.34
CA ALA A 83 2.27 -10.93 13.88
C ALA A 83 3.55 -10.21 13.40
N LEU A 84 3.85 -9.03 13.96
CA LEU A 84 5.06 -8.28 13.64
C LEU A 84 6.34 -9.03 14.03
N SER A 85 6.35 -9.74 15.16
CA SER A 85 7.48 -10.59 15.56
C SER A 85 7.76 -11.70 14.55
N ILE A 86 6.71 -12.36 14.05
CA ILE A 86 6.85 -13.40 13.01
C ILE A 86 7.43 -12.80 11.71
N VAL A 87 6.92 -11.64 11.28
CA VAL A 87 7.45 -10.95 10.09
C VAL A 87 8.94 -10.64 10.23
N LYS A 88 9.37 -10.13 11.39
CA LYS A 88 10.81 -9.88 11.66
C LYS A 88 11.63 -11.18 11.66
N GLN A 89 11.13 -12.26 12.24
CA GLN A 89 11.81 -13.56 12.19
C GLN A 89 11.92 -14.13 10.77
N LEU A 90 10.97 -13.80 9.88
CA LEU A 90 11.04 -14.19 8.47
C LEU A 90 12.04 -13.31 7.70
N GLN A 91 12.23 -12.05 8.08
CA GLN A 91 13.22 -11.16 7.46
C GLN A 91 14.66 -11.68 7.65
N GLU A 92 14.94 -12.32 8.78
CA GLU A 92 16.28 -12.82 9.13
C GLU A 92 16.67 -14.15 8.44
N LYS A 93 15.79 -14.72 7.59
CA LYS A 93 15.97 -16.06 7.01
C LYS A 93 16.28 -16.05 5.51
N PRO A 94 17.12 -16.98 5.01
CA PRO A 94 17.31 -17.20 3.58
C PRO A 94 15.99 -17.54 2.88
N GLY A 95 15.64 -16.81 1.82
CA GLY A 95 14.36 -16.96 1.11
C GLY A 95 13.14 -16.46 1.91
N GLY A 96 13.38 -15.68 2.96
CA GLY A 96 12.39 -15.02 3.79
C GLY A 96 11.82 -13.73 3.17
N LEU A 97 11.70 -12.68 3.99
CA LEU A 97 11.15 -11.38 3.57
C LEU A 97 12.29 -10.37 3.31
N CYS A 98 12.65 -10.16 2.04
CA CYS A 98 13.72 -9.22 1.69
C CYS A 98 13.21 -7.78 1.56
N GLY A 99 11.94 -7.59 1.20
CA GLY A 99 11.34 -6.27 0.99
C GLY A 99 10.91 -5.58 2.28
N PHE A 100 10.57 -6.32 3.34
CA PHE A 100 10.06 -5.73 4.57
C PHE A 100 11.09 -4.80 5.22
N GLY A 101 10.85 -3.50 5.20
CA GLY A 101 11.79 -2.53 5.74
C GLY A 101 13.05 -2.29 4.90
N ALA A 102 13.13 -2.81 3.67
CA ALA A 102 14.27 -2.61 2.77
C ALA A 102 14.54 -1.14 2.45
N ALA A 103 13.49 -0.31 2.44
CA ALA A 103 13.59 1.12 2.17
C ALA A 103 13.84 1.97 3.42
N LYS A 104 13.91 1.39 4.64
CA LYS A 104 14.14 2.13 5.89
C LYS A 104 15.41 2.98 5.88
N LEU A 105 16.42 2.56 5.11
CA LEU A 105 17.74 3.20 5.01
C LEU A 105 17.92 4.03 3.73
N GLN A 106 17.06 3.83 2.72
CA GLN A 106 17.18 4.52 1.42
C GLN A 106 16.45 5.86 1.38
N VAL A 107 15.57 6.11 2.35
CA VAL A 107 14.82 7.34 2.49
C VAL A 107 15.68 8.34 3.28
N PRO A 108 16.36 9.31 2.63
CA PRO A 108 17.35 10.18 3.27
C PRO A 108 16.67 11.09 4.30
N ARG A 109 17.29 11.37 5.44
CA ARG A 109 16.63 12.11 6.55
C ARG A 109 16.15 13.52 6.16
N SER A 110 16.77 14.11 5.15
CA SER A 110 16.40 15.33 4.44
C SER A 110 17.04 15.23 3.07
N VAL A 111 16.32 15.54 1.99
CA VAL A 111 16.92 15.74 0.66
C VAL A 111 16.81 17.25 0.45
N ASN A 112 17.87 17.98 0.77
CA ASN A 112 17.85 19.44 0.67
C ASN A 112 18.49 19.94 -0.63
N THR A 113 19.12 19.08 -1.43
CA THR A 113 19.80 19.50 -2.66
C THR A 113 19.70 18.48 -3.78
N LEU A 114 19.57 19.00 -5.01
CA LEU A 114 19.61 18.27 -6.27
C LEU A 114 20.88 17.41 -6.43
N ASP A 115 21.96 17.77 -5.74
CA ASP A 115 23.23 17.05 -5.76
C ASP A 115 23.22 15.75 -4.95
N GLU A 116 22.40 15.64 -3.90
CA GLU A 116 22.18 14.39 -3.19
C GLU A 116 21.32 13.41 -4.00
N LEU A 117 20.47 13.90 -4.90
CA LEU A 117 19.67 13.06 -5.81
C LEU A 117 20.51 12.41 -6.91
N LYS A 118 21.57 13.09 -7.36
CA LYS A 118 22.55 12.51 -8.31
C LYS A 118 23.27 11.29 -7.72
N LEU A 119 23.41 11.21 -6.39
CA LEU A 119 24.00 10.06 -5.69
C LEU A 119 23.08 8.84 -5.60
N ILE A 120 21.77 8.99 -5.83
CA ILE A 120 20.78 7.89 -5.74
C ILE A 120 20.69 7.11 -7.08
N GLY A 121 21.37 7.59 -8.14
CA GLY A 121 21.54 6.92 -9.43
C GLY A 121 20.91 7.67 -10.61
N PRO A 122 21.37 7.42 -11.85
CA PRO A 122 20.89 8.12 -13.06
C PRO A 122 19.41 7.88 -13.36
N ASP A 123 18.83 6.80 -12.83
CA ASP A 123 17.44 6.39 -13.06
C ASP A 123 16.38 7.29 -12.39
N ILE A 124 16.80 8.27 -11.58
CA ILE A 124 15.91 9.15 -10.80
C ILE A 124 15.69 10.49 -11.49
N LEU A 125 16.62 10.92 -12.34
CA LEU A 125 16.51 12.17 -13.10
C LEU A 125 15.20 12.27 -13.92
N PRO A 126 14.69 11.19 -14.55
CA PRO A 126 13.41 11.23 -15.26
C PRO A 126 12.18 11.38 -14.36
N LEU A 127 12.31 11.14 -13.05
CA LEU A 127 11.18 11.16 -12.10
C LEU A 127 11.00 12.52 -11.42
N LEU A 128 12.03 13.37 -11.42
CA LEU A 128 11.98 14.72 -10.86
C LEU A 128 10.81 15.57 -11.39
N PRO A 129 10.51 15.59 -12.71
CA PRO A 129 9.39 16.35 -13.26
C PRO A 129 8.00 15.90 -12.78
N LEU A 130 7.88 14.74 -12.12
CA LEU A 130 6.60 14.26 -11.57
C LEU A 130 6.25 14.95 -10.24
N VAL A 131 7.22 15.55 -9.55
CA VAL A 131 7.00 16.12 -8.21
C VAL A 131 6.13 17.39 -8.28
N ASP A 132 6.38 18.28 -9.24
CA ASP A 132 5.64 19.55 -9.32
C ASP A 132 4.13 19.34 -9.58
N PRO A 133 3.70 18.51 -10.54
CA PRO A 133 2.28 18.20 -10.71
C PRO A 133 1.64 17.57 -9.47
N LEU A 134 2.38 16.72 -8.75
CA LEU A 134 1.89 16.09 -7.52
C LEU A 134 1.71 17.11 -6.39
N LEU A 135 2.61 18.09 -6.27
CA LEU A 135 2.45 19.19 -5.32
C LEU A 135 1.21 20.02 -5.64
N GLU A 136 0.98 20.34 -6.91
CA GLU A 136 -0.23 21.06 -7.31
C GLU A 136 -1.51 20.31 -6.92
N LEU A 137 -1.50 18.97 -6.99
CA LEU A 137 -2.61 18.13 -6.53
C LEU A 137 -2.77 18.14 -5.01
N VAL A 138 -1.67 18.17 -4.25
CA VAL A 138 -1.71 18.35 -2.79
C VAL A 138 -2.30 19.71 -2.43
N ASP A 139 -1.78 20.79 -3.02
CA ASP A 139 -2.25 22.16 -2.79
C ASP A 139 -3.72 22.32 -3.14
N ARG A 140 -4.15 21.75 -4.26
CA ARG A 140 -5.56 21.76 -4.66
C ARG A 140 -6.44 21.07 -3.62
N SER A 141 -6.00 19.91 -3.11
CA SER A 141 -6.74 19.17 -2.08
C SER A 141 -6.85 19.96 -0.77
N LEU A 142 -5.76 20.64 -0.36
CA LEU A 142 -5.76 21.50 0.83
C LEU A 142 -6.64 22.74 0.67
N LYS A 143 -6.64 23.38 -0.51
CA LYS A 143 -7.52 24.52 -0.79
C LYS A 143 -8.99 24.12 -0.72
N ILE A 144 -9.34 22.97 -1.28
CA ILE A 144 -10.70 22.42 -1.21
C ILE A 144 -11.13 22.22 0.27
N ALA A 145 -10.23 21.75 1.14
CA ALA A 145 -10.50 21.60 2.57
C ALA A 145 -10.82 22.92 3.29
N THR A 146 -10.28 24.05 2.80
CA THR A 146 -10.51 25.38 3.39
C THR A 146 -11.76 26.09 2.89
N LEU A 147 -12.32 25.66 1.74
CA LEU A 147 -13.63 26.11 1.28
C LEU A 147 -14.71 25.31 2.03
N GLU A 148 -15.14 25.83 3.18
CA GLU A 148 -16.38 25.37 3.82
C GLU A 148 -17.53 25.38 2.80
N SER A 149 -18.10 24.19 2.57
CA SER A 149 -19.43 23.92 2.00
C SER A 149 -20.02 25.02 1.10
N ILE A 150 -19.55 25.17 -0.12
CA ILE A 150 -20.40 25.74 -1.17
C ILE A 150 -21.42 24.66 -1.53
N SER A 151 -22.69 24.92 -1.20
CA SER A 151 -23.83 24.09 -1.60
C SER A 151 -23.94 24.05 -3.12
N PHE A 152 -23.33 23.03 -3.75
CA PHE A 152 -23.53 22.72 -5.16
C PHE A 152 -24.82 21.90 -5.32
N ASN A 153 -25.95 22.59 -5.26
CA ASN A 153 -27.13 22.14 -6.02
C ASN A 153 -26.93 22.64 -7.45
N GLU A 154 -27.17 21.77 -8.43
CA GLU A 154 -27.06 21.99 -9.88
C GLU A 154 -25.66 21.73 -10.49
N LEU A 155 -25.44 20.48 -10.91
CA LEU A 155 -25.21 20.17 -12.32
C LEU A 155 -25.31 18.65 -12.52
N GLU A 156 -26.47 18.22 -13.04
CA GLU A 156 -26.69 16.84 -13.47
C GLU A 156 -26.50 16.72 -15.00
N SER A 157 -26.17 15.48 -15.40
CA SER A 157 -26.28 14.90 -16.74
C SER A 157 -25.10 15.08 -17.69
N SER A 158 -24.25 14.06 -17.68
CA SER A 158 -23.65 13.53 -18.90
C SER A 158 -23.60 12.00 -18.73
N ILE A 159 -24.53 11.33 -19.40
CA ILE A 159 -24.52 9.87 -19.58
C ILE A 159 -23.40 9.60 -20.59
N LEU A 160 -22.17 9.48 -20.09
CA LEU A 160 -21.06 8.84 -20.78
C LEU A 160 -20.83 7.52 -20.03
N ASP A 161 -20.76 6.42 -20.78
CA ASP A 161 -20.69 5.02 -20.35
C ASP A 161 -20.36 4.84 -18.85
N THR A 162 -21.42 4.71 -18.05
CA THR A 162 -21.34 4.60 -16.58
C THR A 162 -20.53 3.39 -16.12
N ASP A 163 -20.41 2.39 -16.98
CA ASP A 163 -19.76 1.11 -16.71
C ASP A 163 -18.24 1.23 -16.83
N SER A 164 -17.72 1.89 -17.88
CA SER A 164 -16.27 2.07 -18.07
C SER A 164 -15.64 3.01 -17.04
N LEU A 165 -16.36 4.06 -16.65
CA LEU A 165 -15.94 4.98 -15.59
C LEU A 165 -15.95 4.32 -14.21
N CYS A 166 -16.77 3.29 -13.99
CA CYS A 166 -16.81 2.57 -12.72
C CYS A 166 -15.63 1.59 -12.59
N GLU A 167 -15.32 0.87 -13.67
CA GLU A 167 -14.15 0.00 -13.73
C GLU A 167 -12.84 0.79 -13.53
N GLU A 168 -12.71 1.96 -14.17
CA GLU A 168 -11.54 2.82 -14.00
C GLU A 168 -11.40 3.33 -12.56
N LYS A 169 -12.51 3.75 -11.92
CA LYS A 169 -12.51 4.18 -10.51
C LYS A 169 -12.19 3.05 -9.54
N HIS A 170 -12.71 1.85 -9.79
CA HIS A 170 -12.38 0.68 -9.00
C HIS A 170 -10.89 0.32 -9.14
N LEU A 171 -10.35 0.34 -10.36
CA LEU A 171 -8.92 0.12 -10.60
C LEU A 171 -8.06 1.21 -9.94
N MET A 172 -8.50 2.46 -9.96
CA MET A 172 -7.83 3.56 -9.28
C MET A 172 -7.77 3.33 -7.76
N CYS A 173 -8.89 2.95 -7.14
CA CYS A 173 -8.93 2.58 -5.72
C CYS A 173 -7.98 1.39 -5.41
N MET A 174 -7.98 0.35 -6.25
CA MET A 174 -7.04 -0.78 -6.08
C MET A 174 -5.58 -0.32 -6.10
N GLN A 175 -5.22 0.57 -7.04
CA GLN A 175 -3.86 1.10 -7.14
C GLN A 175 -3.52 2.02 -5.96
N HIS A 176 -4.49 2.83 -5.51
CA HIS A 176 -4.36 3.71 -4.36
C HIS A 176 -4.02 2.92 -3.09
N GLU A 177 -4.85 1.92 -2.76
CA GLU A 177 -4.65 1.09 -1.57
C GLU A 177 -3.38 0.25 -1.67
N ALA A 178 -3.05 -0.27 -2.85
CA ALA A 178 -1.80 -0.99 -3.08
C ALA A 178 -0.57 -0.10 -2.87
N GLY A 179 -0.67 1.19 -3.19
CA GLY A 179 0.34 2.20 -2.90
C GLY A 179 0.65 2.30 -1.42
N HIS A 180 -0.39 2.55 -0.61
CA HIS A 180 -0.32 2.59 0.84
C HIS A 180 0.30 1.31 1.43
N PHE A 181 -0.20 0.16 1.01
CA PHE A 181 0.26 -1.13 1.49
C PHE A 181 1.75 -1.35 1.17
N LEU A 182 2.15 -1.13 -0.09
CA LEU A 182 3.51 -1.39 -0.54
C LEU A 182 4.53 -0.48 0.15
N ILE A 183 4.25 0.83 0.23
CA ILE A 183 5.16 1.79 0.87
C ILE A 183 5.28 1.49 2.36
N ALA A 184 4.19 1.19 3.05
CA ALA A 184 4.25 0.79 4.46
C ALA A 184 5.14 -0.44 4.64
N TYR A 185 4.93 -1.48 3.82
CA TYR A 185 5.72 -2.71 3.85
C TYR A 185 7.21 -2.46 3.62
N LEU A 186 7.57 -1.67 2.60
CA LEU A 186 8.97 -1.33 2.29
C LEU A 186 9.63 -0.48 3.37
N LEU A 187 8.86 0.36 4.07
CA LEU A 187 9.32 1.13 5.23
C LEU A 187 9.29 0.31 6.54
N GLY A 188 8.88 -0.96 6.43
CA GLY A 188 8.79 -1.98 7.47
C GLY A 188 7.83 -1.62 8.59
N ILE A 189 6.70 -1.07 8.18
CA ILE A 189 5.44 -0.99 8.88
C ILE A 189 4.58 -2.14 8.35
N LEU A 190 4.01 -2.94 9.24
CA LEU A 190 3.18 -4.08 8.83
C LEU A 190 1.74 -3.63 8.59
N PRO A 191 1.17 -3.79 7.38
CA PRO A 191 -0.27 -3.70 7.18
C PRO A 191 -0.96 -4.79 8.02
N ARG A 192 -1.97 -4.43 8.80
CA ARG A 192 -2.73 -5.37 9.64
C ARG A 192 -4.03 -5.84 8.98
N GLY A 193 -4.50 -5.09 8.00
CA GLY A 193 -5.73 -5.34 7.27
C GLY A 193 -5.91 -4.30 6.18
N TYR A 194 -6.79 -4.60 5.24
CA TYR A 194 -7.20 -3.65 4.21
C TYR A 194 -8.62 -3.97 3.74
N ALA A 195 -9.26 -3.00 3.13
CA ALA A 195 -10.52 -3.15 2.42
C ALA A 195 -10.39 -2.46 1.06
N VAL A 196 -10.68 -3.20 0.00
CA VAL A 196 -10.93 -2.63 -1.33
C VAL A 196 -12.39 -2.98 -1.65
N PRO A 197 -13.25 -1.97 -1.90
CA PRO A 197 -14.64 -2.22 -2.28
C PRO A 197 -14.70 -3.11 -3.52
N SER A 198 -15.61 -4.08 -3.56
CA SER A 198 -15.86 -4.80 -4.82
C SER A 198 -16.46 -3.85 -5.85
N ILE A 199 -16.37 -4.22 -7.13
CA ILE A 199 -17.01 -3.44 -8.18
C ILE A 199 -18.52 -3.28 -7.88
N GLU A 200 -19.22 -4.35 -7.48
CA GLU A 200 -20.65 -4.28 -7.15
C GLU A 200 -20.96 -3.38 -5.94
N ALA A 201 -20.07 -3.34 -4.94
CA ALA A 201 -20.22 -2.44 -3.80
C ALA A 201 -20.05 -0.97 -4.23
N PHE A 202 -19.09 -0.71 -5.13
CA PHE A 202 -18.83 0.61 -5.70
C PHE A 202 -20.00 1.11 -6.58
N TRP A 203 -20.70 0.18 -7.26
CA TRP A 203 -21.92 0.49 -8.01
C TRP A 203 -23.07 0.94 -7.11
N LYS A 204 -23.21 0.29 -5.94
CA LYS A 204 -24.28 0.57 -4.97
C LYS A 204 -24.01 1.84 -4.18
N ASP A 205 -22.77 2.08 -3.82
CA ASP A 205 -22.33 3.27 -3.14
C ASP A 205 -21.03 3.78 -3.75
N LYS A 206 -21.13 4.82 -4.58
CA LYS A 206 -19.97 5.46 -5.24
C LYS A 206 -19.04 6.18 -4.27
N PHE A 207 -19.42 6.26 -2.99
CA PHE A 207 -18.65 6.89 -1.92
C PHE A 207 -17.96 5.89 -1.01
N ILE A 208 -18.13 4.59 -1.25
CA ILE A 208 -17.40 3.58 -0.49
C ILE A 208 -15.90 3.75 -0.72
N VAL A 209 -15.13 3.79 0.36
CA VAL A 209 -13.69 4.10 0.32
C VAL A 209 -12.88 2.85 0.64
N GLY A 210 -11.76 2.71 -0.07
CA GLY A 210 -10.73 1.77 0.32
C GLY A 210 -10.07 2.16 1.64
N LYS A 211 -9.36 1.22 2.24
CA LYS A 211 -8.56 1.50 3.44
C LYS A 211 -7.44 0.49 3.58
N VAL A 212 -6.26 0.96 3.97
CA VAL A 212 -5.23 0.12 4.59
C VAL A 212 -5.03 0.49 6.05
N GLU A 213 -4.97 -0.50 6.91
CA GLU A 213 -4.68 -0.32 8.32
C GLU A 213 -3.28 -0.84 8.66
N PHE A 214 -2.60 -0.18 9.60
CA PHE A 214 -1.21 -0.47 9.93
C PHE A 214 -1.02 -0.79 11.41
N VAL A 215 -0.10 -1.71 11.70
CA VAL A 215 0.41 -1.93 13.06
C VAL A 215 1.34 -0.80 13.47
N GLY A 216 1.17 -0.26 14.67
CA GLY A 216 2.09 0.72 15.26
C GLY A 216 1.75 2.16 14.92
N PHE A 217 0.64 2.41 14.22
CA PHE A 217 0.10 3.75 13.94
C PHE A 217 -1.11 4.09 14.81
N GLU A 218 -1.36 3.33 15.88
CA GLU A 218 -2.43 3.59 16.84
C GLU A 218 -2.25 4.95 17.53
N PHE A 219 -1.02 5.48 17.60
CA PHE A 219 -0.71 6.83 18.09
C PHE A 219 -1.39 7.94 17.27
N LEU A 220 -1.79 7.70 16.01
CA LEU A 220 -2.54 8.67 15.22
C LEU A 220 -3.95 8.90 15.77
N LYS A 221 -4.45 8.03 16.66
CA LYS A 221 -5.69 8.27 17.40
C LYS A 221 -5.48 9.19 18.60
N GLU A 222 -4.23 9.38 19.03
CA GLU A 222 -3.83 10.13 20.22
C GLU A 222 -3.08 11.42 19.86
N VAL A 223 -3.51 12.13 18.79
CA VAL A 223 -2.89 13.37 18.28
C VAL A 223 -2.79 14.49 19.35
N ASN A 224 -3.34 14.29 20.53
CA ASN A 224 -3.25 15.20 21.68
C ASN A 224 -1.89 15.19 22.42
N ARG A 225 -0.83 14.50 21.97
CA ARG A 225 0.47 14.45 22.69
C ARG A 225 1.71 14.62 21.82
N GLY A 226 1.75 15.69 21.02
CA GLY A 226 2.90 16.58 20.82
C GLY A 226 4.34 16.07 20.59
N ASN A 227 4.62 14.79 20.29
CA ASN A 227 6.00 14.38 19.99
C ASN A 227 6.08 13.24 18.98
N PHE A 228 6.13 13.59 17.69
CA PHE A 228 6.43 12.66 16.61
C PHE A 228 7.94 12.62 16.40
N SER A 229 8.56 11.45 16.51
CA SER A 229 9.94 11.29 16.02
C SER A 229 9.96 11.62 14.53
N SER A 230 10.99 12.36 14.06
CA SER A 230 11.18 12.67 12.65
C SER A 230 11.12 11.43 11.76
N LYS A 231 11.58 10.27 12.27
CA LYS A 231 11.49 8.98 11.57
C LYS A 231 10.06 8.49 11.36
N ASN A 232 9.18 8.70 12.34
CA ASN A 232 7.78 8.32 12.23
C ASN A 232 7.02 9.31 11.35
N LEU A 233 7.35 10.61 11.44
CA LEU A 233 6.80 11.62 10.53
C LEU A 233 7.14 11.30 9.08
N ASN A 234 8.42 11.05 8.78
CA ASN A 234 8.88 10.70 7.43
C ASN A 234 8.16 9.47 6.86
N ARG A 235 8.00 8.41 7.67
CA ARG A 235 7.26 7.22 7.26
C ARG A 235 5.78 7.51 7.03
N PHE A 236 5.17 8.26 7.94
CA PHE A 236 3.78 8.66 7.82
C PHE A 236 3.56 9.47 6.54
N SER A 237 4.34 10.52 6.30
CA SER A 237 4.24 11.34 5.09
C SER A 237 4.34 10.51 3.80
N CYS A 238 5.32 9.61 3.69
CA CYS A 238 5.44 8.76 2.51
C CYS A 238 4.27 7.78 2.36
N ILE A 239 3.82 7.14 3.46
CA ILE A 239 2.68 6.23 3.42
C ILE A 239 1.43 6.99 3.01
N THR A 240 1.14 8.13 3.63
CA THR A 240 -0.06 8.94 3.37
C THR A 240 -0.12 9.48 1.94
N LEU A 241 1.02 9.78 1.33
CA LEU A 241 1.07 10.23 -0.07
C LEU A 241 1.14 9.08 -1.08
N ALA A 242 1.26 7.83 -0.64
CA ALA A 242 1.43 6.69 -1.54
C ALA A 242 0.21 6.39 -2.42
N GLY A 243 -1.00 6.67 -1.92
CA GLY A 243 -2.24 6.58 -2.71
C GLY A 243 -2.21 7.56 -3.89
N LEU A 244 -2.04 8.85 -3.59
CA LEU A 244 -1.87 9.93 -4.58
C LEU A 244 -0.85 9.60 -5.66
N VAL A 245 0.36 9.20 -5.24
CA VAL A 245 1.44 8.90 -6.18
C VAL A 245 1.11 7.66 -7.01
N SER A 246 0.46 6.64 -6.44
CA SER A 246 0.08 5.43 -7.18
C SER A 246 -0.98 5.71 -8.25
N GLU A 247 -1.97 6.54 -7.93
CA GLU A 247 -2.96 7.00 -8.92
C GLU A 247 -2.26 7.77 -10.04
N TYR A 248 -1.46 8.77 -9.69
CA TYR A 248 -0.79 9.61 -10.69
C TYR A 248 0.14 8.82 -11.61
N LEU A 249 0.91 7.86 -11.08
CA LEU A 249 1.80 7.01 -11.88
C LEU A 249 1.07 6.09 -12.87
N VAL A 250 -0.21 5.80 -12.66
CA VAL A 250 -1.01 4.90 -13.52
C VAL A 250 -1.92 5.68 -14.46
N PHE A 251 -2.57 6.73 -13.96
CA PHE A 251 -3.64 7.44 -14.66
C PHE A 251 -3.24 8.86 -15.09
N GLY A 252 -2.15 9.42 -14.56
CA GLY A 252 -1.74 10.81 -14.81
C GLY A 252 -2.54 11.87 -14.04
N PHE A 253 -3.49 11.46 -13.19
CA PHE A 253 -4.26 12.31 -12.28
C PHE A 253 -4.60 11.54 -11.00
N SER A 254 -5.25 12.21 -10.05
CA SER A 254 -5.71 11.62 -8.79
C SER A 254 -7.05 12.20 -8.35
N GLU A 255 -7.92 11.34 -7.82
CA GLU A 255 -9.24 11.72 -7.29
C GLU A 255 -9.45 11.27 -5.83
N GLY A 256 -8.76 10.22 -5.36
CA GLY A 256 -9.02 9.57 -4.06
C GLY A 256 -8.21 10.10 -2.88
N SER A 257 -7.31 11.07 -3.07
CA SER A 257 -6.24 11.37 -2.10
C SER A 257 -6.60 12.40 -1.02
N TYR A 258 -7.80 12.96 -1.06
CA TYR A 258 -8.16 14.10 -0.22
C TYR A 258 -8.08 13.77 1.28
N SER A 259 -8.64 12.63 1.71
CA SER A 259 -8.72 12.25 3.13
C SER A 259 -7.33 12.07 3.72
N ASP A 260 -6.40 11.53 2.93
CA ASP A 260 -5.03 11.30 3.36
C ASP A 260 -4.23 12.58 3.43
N ILE A 261 -4.38 13.47 2.44
CA ILE A 261 -3.76 14.80 2.47
C ILE A 261 -4.27 15.62 3.67
N GLU A 262 -5.57 15.54 3.98
CA GLU A 262 -6.13 16.21 5.15
C GLU A 262 -5.55 15.66 6.47
N LYS A 263 -5.45 14.32 6.60
CA LYS A 263 -4.80 13.68 7.76
C LYS A 263 -3.35 14.17 7.91
N LEU A 264 -2.59 14.26 6.81
CA LEU A 264 -1.22 14.75 6.82
C LEU A 264 -1.14 16.20 7.31
N ASN A 265 -2.00 17.06 6.78
CA ASN A 265 -2.07 18.47 7.16
C ASN A 265 -2.43 18.66 8.64
N ARG A 266 -3.37 17.87 9.16
CA ARG A 266 -3.71 17.87 10.59
C ARG A 266 -2.48 17.56 11.45
N ILE A 267 -1.66 16.58 11.06
CA ILE A 267 -0.43 16.26 11.78
C ILE A 267 0.58 17.42 11.72
N PHE A 268 0.78 18.07 10.57
CA PHE A 268 1.65 19.25 10.48
C PHE A 268 1.21 20.39 11.39
N LYS A 269 -0.09 20.69 11.41
CA LYS A 269 -0.67 21.68 12.33
C LYS A 269 -0.45 21.32 13.79
N CYS A 270 -0.67 20.06 14.17
CA CYS A 270 -0.45 19.58 15.54
C CYS A 270 1.03 19.61 15.96
N LEU A 271 1.96 19.52 15.00
CA LEU A 271 3.39 19.66 15.24
C LEU A 271 3.87 21.12 15.18
N GLY A 272 3.00 22.07 14.87
CA GLY A 272 3.34 23.49 14.78
C GLY A 272 4.20 23.85 13.56
N PHE A 273 4.14 23.05 12.49
CA PHE A 273 4.88 23.33 11.26
C PHE A 273 4.38 24.63 10.62
N THR A 274 5.31 25.45 10.16
CA THR A 274 5.05 26.53 9.21
C THR A 274 4.68 25.96 7.84
N GLU A 275 4.07 26.79 6.98
CA GLU A 275 3.73 26.38 5.60
C GLU A 275 4.97 25.90 4.83
N ASN A 276 6.10 26.59 4.98
CA ASN A 276 7.36 26.22 4.31
C ASN A 276 7.94 24.88 4.80
N GLU A 277 7.81 24.58 6.09
CA GLU A 277 8.25 23.29 6.64
C GLU A 277 7.34 22.15 6.16
N ALA A 278 6.02 22.38 6.13
CA ALA A 278 5.06 21.43 5.59
C ALA A 278 5.31 21.16 4.10
N ASP A 279 5.51 22.20 3.29
CA ASP A 279 5.81 22.10 1.86
C ASP A 279 7.13 21.33 1.62
N SER A 280 8.18 21.66 2.37
CA SER A 280 9.46 20.93 2.30
C SER A 280 9.29 19.44 2.63
N GLN A 281 8.51 19.12 3.66
CA GLN A 281 8.24 17.73 4.04
C GLN A 281 7.40 17.00 2.99
N VAL A 282 6.39 17.65 2.38
CA VAL A 282 5.57 17.08 1.32
C VAL A 282 6.43 16.81 0.08
N LYS A 283 7.22 17.80 -0.38
CA LYS A 283 8.15 17.66 -1.50
C LYS A 283 9.08 16.47 -1.33
N TRP A 284 9.70 16.40 -0.16
CA TRP A 284 10.59 15.30 0.19
C TRP A 284 9.86 13.95 0.19
N ALA A 285 8.66 13.87 0.76
CA ALA A 285 7.89 12.63 0.85
C ALA A 285 7.39 12.18 -0.52
N LEU A 286 6.91 13.09 -1.37
CA LEU A 286 6.49 12.80 -2.75
C LEU A 286 7.63 12.19 -3.55
N LEU A 287 8.80 12.83 -3.54
CA LEU A 287 9.96 12.35 -4.29
C LEU A 287 10.38 10.94 -3.88
N ASN A 288 10.50 10.68 -2.57
CA ASN A 288 10.84 9.35 -2.05
C ASN A 288 9.78 8.31 -2.43
N THR A 289 8.50 8.68 -2.36
CA THR A 289 7.38 7.80 -2.66
C THR A 289 7.31 7.46 -4.15
N VAL A 290 7.52 8.45 -5.03
CA VAL A 290 7.64 8.26 -6.49
C VAL A 290 8.75 7.28 -6.82
N ILE A 291 9.95 7.46 -6.25
CA ILE A 291 11.10 6.58 -6.49
C ILE A 291 10.78 5.14 -6.09
N LEU A 292 10.22 4.95 -4.88
CA LEU A 292 9.90 3.61 -4.37
C LEU A 292 8.81 2.92 -5.20
N LEU A 293 7.71 3.62 -5.51
CA LEU A 293 6.61 3.05 -6.29
C LEU A 293 6.99 2.80 -7.75
N HIS A 294 7.83 3.65 -8.33
CA HIS A 294 8.34 3.45 -9.68
C HIS A 294 9.27 2.23 -9.76
N ARG A 295 10.24 2.13 -8.83
CA ARG A 295 11.18 1.00 -8.75
C ARG A 295 10.45 -0.33 -8.54
N HIS A 296 9.36 -0.32 -7.78
CA HIS A 296 8.58 -1.52 -7.46
C HIS A 296 7.25 -1.59 -8.23
N ARG A 297 7.19 -1.04 -9.46
CA ARG A 297 5.95 -0.99 -10.27
C ARG A 297 5.28 -2.36 -10.47
N GLU A 298 6.07 -3.41 -10.68
CA GLU A 298 5.52 -4.76 -10.86
C GLU A 298 4.91 -5.30 -9.57
N ALA A 299 5.58 -5.07 -8.43
CA ALA A 299 5.08 -5.46 -7.13
C ALA A 299 3.78 -4.71 -6.81
N ARG A 300 3.72 -3.40 -7.08
CA ARG A 300 2.51 -2.58 -6.93
C ARG A 300 1.35 -3.14 -7.76
N SER A 301 1.57 -3.41 -9.05
CA SER A 301 0.52 -3.89 -9.95
C SER A 301 -0.04 -5.25 -9.51
N LYS A 302 0.83 -6.23 -9.23
CA LYS A 302 0.42 -7.56 -8.76
C LYS A 302 -0.22 -7.52 -7.37
N LEU A 303 0.21 -6.60 -6.51
CA LEU A 303 -0.39 -6.36 -5.20
C LEU A 303 -1.81 -5.81 -5.34
N ALA A 304 -2.03 -4.82 -6.22
CA ALA A 304 -3.35 -4.27 -6.49
C ALA A 304 -4.34 -5.36 -6.93
N GLU A 305 -3.92 -6.25 -7.85
CA GLU A 305 -4.72 -7.39 -8.28
C GLU A 305 -5.06 -8.33 -7.10
N ALA A 306 -4.05 -8.70 -6.30
CA ALA A 306 -4.27 -9.55 -5.13
C ALA A 306 -5.22 -8.91 -4.09
N MET A 307 -5.16 -7.58 -3.94
CA MET A 307 -6.03 -6.82 -3.04
C MET A 307 -7.46 -6.75 -3.57
N GLY A 308 -7.67 -6.48 -4.86
CA GLY A 308 -9.01 -6.52 -5.47
C GLY A 308 -9.66 -7.90 -5.41
N LEU A 309 -8.86 -8.97 -5.41
CA LEU A 309 -9.33 -10.35 -5.20
C LEU A 309 -9.55 -10.72 -3.71
N GLY A 310 -9.41 -9.76 -2.78
CA GLY A 310 -9.65 -9.97 -1.35
C GLY A 310 -8.71 -10.99 -0.69
N LYS A 311 -7.47 -11.12 -1.18
CA LYS A 311 -6.50 -12.08 -0.62
C LYS A 311 -6.03 -11.68 0.78
N SER A 312 -5.54 -12.63 1.57
CA SER A 312 -5.05 -12.30 2.92
C SER A 312 -3.82 -11.38 2.89
N VAL A 313 -3.55 -10.67 3.99
CA VAL A 313 -2.36 -9.82 4.14
C VAL A 313 -1.08 -10.62 3.87
N GLY A 314 -0.99 -11.83 4.40
CA GLY A 314 0.12 -12.75 4.16
C GLY A 314 0.27 -13.14 2.70
N PHE A 315 -0.82 -13.32 1.96
CA PHE A 315 -0.77 -13.54 0.51
C PHE A 315 -0.24 -12.30 -0.22
N CYS A 316 -0.75 -11.11 0.10
CA CYS A 316 -0.27 -9.84 -0.45
C CYS A 316 1.23 -9.64 -0.20
N ILE A 317 1.71 -9.90 1.01
CA ILE A 317 3.16 -9.87 1.33
C ILE A 317 3.94 -10.85 0.47
N ASN A 318 3.46 -12.09 0.32
CA ASN A 318 4.12 -13.08 -0.52
C ASN A 318 4.17 -12.65 -2.01
N THR A 319 3.13 -11.96 -2.50
CA THR A 319 3.08 -11.39 -3.85
C THR A 319 4.14 -10.31 -4.04
N ILE A 320 4.30 -9.40 -3.07
CA ILE A 320 5.35 -8.37 -3.09
C ILE A 320 6.72 -9.04 -3.16
N GLU A 321 6.99 -9.98 -2.26
CA GLU A 321 8.28 -10.68 -2.17
C GLU A 321 8.62 -11.47 -3.43
N ASN A 322 7.63 -12.10 -4.07
CA ASN A 322 7.85 -12.78 -5.36
C ASN A 322 8.19 -11.81 -6.48
N SER A 323 7.63 -10.60 -6.44
CA SER A 323 7.83 -9.58 -7.47
C SER A 323 9.17 -8.87 -7.31
N ILE A 324 9.62 -8.63 -6.08
CA ILE A 324 10.93 -8.02 -5.79
C ILE A 324 12.07 -9.01 -6.07
N ASN A 325 11.92 -10.28 -5.66
CA ASN A 325 12.95 -11.31 -5.88
C ASN A 325 13.04 -11.79 -7.34
N GLY A 326 12.05 -11.47 -8.18
CA GLY A 326 12.07 -11.78 -9.61
C GLY A 326 12.94 -10.82 -10.44
N GLY A 327 13.29 -9.65 -9.89
CA GLY A 327 14.14 -8.64 -10.54
C GLY A 327 15.62 -8.70 -10.18
N CYS A 328 16.03 -9.65 -9.34
CA CYS A 328 17.44 -9.97 -9.07
C CYS A 328 17.76 -11.34 -9.66
N ILE A 329 17.92 -11.39 -10.98
CA ILE A 329 18.58 -12.49 -11.70
C ILE A 329 19.48 -11.86 -12.75
#